data_AF-A0AAN8IXK4-F1
#
_entry.id   AF-A0AAN8IXK4-F1
#
_cell.length_a   1.000
_cell.length_b   1.000
_cell.length_c   1.000
_cell.angle_alpha   90.00
_cell.angle_beta   90.00
_cell.angle_gamma   90.00
#
_symmetry.space_group_name_H-M   'P 1'
#
loop_
_entity.id
_entity.type
_entity.pdbx_description
1 polymer ?
#
loop_
_entity_poly.entity_id
_entity_poly.type
_entity_poly.pdbx_seq_one_letter_code
_entity_poly.pdbx_strand_id
1 'polypeptide(L)'
;MNSTLFGTVFLLLLVPTIYAVPLAGPDCGPVCDIHCEFGNVLDDRGCQTCSCRITKICPPVCLIYCEHGNVLDSNGCPTCRCNP
;
A
#
# COMPACT_ATOMS: atom_id res chain seq x y z
N MET A 1 -32.25 16.01 -39.48
CA MET A 1 -31.88 14.71 -38.88
C MET A 1 -30.66 14.99 -38.01
N ASN A 2 -30.85 15.02 -36.69
CA ASN A 2 -29.99 15.74 -35.75
C ASN A 2 -28.64 15.02 -35.54
N SER A 3 -27.55 15.68 -35.93
CA SER A 3 -26.16 15.23 -35.77
C SER A 3 -25.75 14.96 -34.31
N THR A 4 -26.50 15.46 -33.35
CA THR A 4 -26.27 15.21 -31.92
C THR A 4 -26.67 13.80 -31.48
N LEU A 5 -27.63 13.16 -32.14
CA LEU A 5 -28.05 11.79 -31.80
C LEU A 5 -27.05 10.73 -32.29
N PHE A 6 -26.34 11.00 -33.40
CA PHE A 6 -25.28 10.13 -33.90
C PHE A 6 -24.03 10.17 -33.02
N GLY A 7 -23.66 11.34 -32.48
CA GLY A 7 -22.46 11.50 -31.66
C GLY A 7 -22.54 10.83 -30.28
N THR A 8 -23.69 10.89 -29.62
CA THR A 8 -23.87 10.31 -28.27
C THR A 8 -24.02 8.78 -28.31
N VAL A 9 -24.65 8.23 -29.35
CA VAL A 9 -24.76 6.78 -29.57
C VAL A 9 -23.40 6.16 -29.93
N PHE A 10 -22.57 6.87 -30.69
CA PHE A 10 -21.21 6.40 -31.02
C PHE A 10 -20.28 6.36 -29.80
N LEU A 11 -20.42 7.32 -28.88
CA LEU A 11 -19.64 7.30 -27.64
C LEU A 11 -20.02 6.10 -26.75
N LEU A 12 -21.30 5.79 -26.57
CA LEU A 12 -21.72 4.70 -25.67
C LEU A 12 -21.41 3.28 -26.20
N LEU A 13 -21.30 3.10 -27.52
CA LEU A 13 -20.99 1.80 -28.13
C LEU A 13 -19.48 1.53 -28.30
N LEU A 14 -18.63 2.57 -28.24
CA LEU A 14 -17.17 2.43 -28.26
C LEU A 14 -16.52 2.48 -26.86
N VAL A 15 -17.24 2.97 -25.86
CA VAL A 15 -16.75 2.97 -24.47
C VAL A 15 -16.53 1.56 -23.85
N PRO A 16 -17.26 0.47 -24.19
CA PRO A 16 -17.02 -0.82 -23.51
C PRO A 16 -15.73 -1.53 -23.96
N THR A 17 -15.12 -1.15 -25.07
CA THR A 17 -13.84 -1.72 -25.54
C THR A 17 -12.61 -0.89 -25.15
N ILE A 18 -12.77 0.42 -24.96
CA ILE A 18 -11.66 1.31 -24.59
C ILE A 18 -11.35 1.20 -23.08
N TYR A 19 -12.36 0.91 -22.25
CA TYR A 19 -12.21 0.68 -20.81
C TYR A 19 -12.31 -0.81 -20.44
N ALA A 20 -11.83 -1.70 -21.31
CA ALA A 20 -11.45 -3.04 -20.88
C ALA A 20 -10.21 -2.89 -19.97
N VAL A 21 -10.41 -2.37 -18.76
CA VAL A 21 -9.45 -2.49 -17.67
C VAL A 21 -9.22 -3.99 -17.53
N PRO A 22 -8.02 -4.51 -17.80
CA PRO A 22 -7.75 -5.90 -17.54
C PRO A 22 -7.97 -6.09 -16.04
N LEU A 23 -9.04 -6.80 -15.66
CA LEU A 23 -9.30 -7.22 -14.28
C LEU A 23 -8.28 -8.27 -13.80
N ALA A 24 -7.30 -8.59 -14.64
CA ALA A 24 -6.18 -9.44 -14.30
C ALA A 24 -5.16 -8.62 -13.49
N GLY A 25 -4.97 -8.99 -12.23
CA GLY A 25 -3.88 -8.48 -11.41
C GLY A 25 -2.50 -8.80 -12.01
N PRO A 26 -1.42 -8.23 -11.44
CA PRO A 26 -0.05 -8.50 -11.89
C PRO A 26 0.25 -10.01 -11.82
N ASP A 27 0.93 -10.53 -12.85
CA ASP A 27 1.46 -11.91 -12.82
C ASP A 27 2.65 -11.97 -11.86
N CYS A 28 2.37 -12.47 -10.66
CA CYS A 28 3.34 -12.66 -9.60
C CYS A 28 3.77 -14.13 -9.62
N GLY A 29 5.02 -14.39 -10.02
CA GLY A 29 5.61 -15.72 -10.01
C GLY A 29 5.67 -16.36 -8.61
N PRO A 30 6.37 -17.50 -8.45
CA PRO A 30 6.41 -18.21 -7.17
C PRO A 30 6.99 -17.33 -6.05
N VAL A 31 6.30 -17.32 -4.91
CA VAL A 31 6.73 -16.65 -3.66
C VAL A 31 7.21 -17.75 -2.70
N CYS A 32 8.17 -17.45 -1.82
CA CYS A 32 8.68 -18.41 -0.83
C CYS A 32 7.62 -18.80 0.23
N ASP A 33 7.79 -19.99 0.81
CA ASP A 33 6.93 -20.54 1.88
C ASP A 33 7.27 -19.97 3.27
N ILE A 34 7.25 -18.65 3.42
CA ILE A 34 7.40 -18.00 4.74
C ILE A 34 6.04 -17.62 5.31
N HIS A 35 5.84 -17.87 6.61
CA HIS A 35 4.68 -17.37 7.33
C HIS A 35 4.99 -16.01 7.96
N CYS A 36 4.31 -14.96 7.50
CA CYS A 36 4.43 -13.62 8.04
C CYS A 36 3.13 -13.23 8.75
N GLU A 37 3.20 -12.99 10.06
CA GLU A 37 2.06 -12.64 10.91
C GLU A 37 1.28 -11.41 10.40
N PHE A 38 1.99 -10.44 9.80
CA PHE A 38 1.41 -9.18 9.30
C PHE A 38 1.43 -9.06 7.77
N GLY A 39 1.63 -10.16 7.06
CA GLY A 39 1.73 -10.25 5.60
C GLY A 39 3.11 -9.92 5.03
N ASN A 40 3.24 -10.11 3.71
CA ASN A 40 4.47 -9.88 2.95
C ASN A 40 4.61 -8.42 2.50
N VAL A 41 5.85 -7.94 2.35
CA VAL A 41 6.16 -6.68 1.66
C VAL A 41 5.82 -6.85 0.19
N LEU A 42 5.22 -5.83 -0.42
CA LEU A 42 4.87 -5.83 -1.85
C LEU A 42 5.93 -5.08 -2.66
N ASP A 43 6.17 -5.52 -3.91
CA ASP A 43 6.94 -4.77 -4.91
C ASP A 43 6.10 -3.63 -5.54
N ASP A 44 6.70 -2.83 -6.42
CA ASP A 44 6.03 -1.70 -7.09
C ASP A 44 4.89 -2.13 -8.01
N ARG A 45 4.81 -3.41 -8.37
CA ARG A 45 3.72 -3.99 -9.15
C ARG A 45 2.60 -4.52 -8.25
N GLY A 46 2.81 -4.57 -6.94
CA GLY A 46 1.88 -5.14 -5.96
C GLY A 46 2.08 -6.64 -5.72
N CYS A 47 3.18 -7.23 -6.15
CA CYS A 47 3.50 -8.65 -5.93
C CYS A 47 4.16 -8.88 -4.57
N GLN A 48 3.82 -9.99 -3.93
CA GLN A 48 4.43 -10.38 -2.65
C GLN A 48 5.91 -10.72 -2.83
N THR A 49 6.73 -10.17 -1.94
CA THR A 49 8.16 -10.47 -1.85
C THR A 49 8.43 -11.48 -0.74
N CYS A 50 9.65 -12.02 -0.72
CA CYS A 50 10.14 -12.90 0.34
C CYS A 50 10.58 -12.16 1.61
N SER A 51 9.81 -11.17 2.03
CA SER A 51 10.11 -10.34 3.20
C SER A 51 8.84 -10.04 3.96
N CYS A 52 8.84 -10.26 5.27
CA CYS A 52 7.69 -9.96 6.11
C CYS A 52 7.54 -8.46 6.34
N ARG A 53 6.30 -7.98 6.35
CA ARG A 53 5.98 -6.67 6.90
C ARG A 53 6.24 -6.72 8.39
N ILE A 54 7.13 -5.84 8.83
CA ILE A 54 7.36 -5.61 10.24
C ILE A 54 6.28 -4.61 10.65
N THR A 55 5.22 -5.06 11.33
CA THR A 55 4.46 -4.10 12.12
C THR A 55 5.38 -3.71 13.25
N LYS A 56 5.82 -2.46 13.21
CA LYS A 56 6.67 -1.93 14.26
C LYS A 56 5.79 -1.67 15.48
N ILE A 57 5.45 -2.76 16.18
CA ILE A 57 4.77 -2.70 17.47
C ILE A 57 5.81 -2.24 18.47
N CYS A 58 5.78 -0.96 18.79
CA CYS A 58 6.62 -0.41 19.83
C CYS A 58 6.04 -0.74 21.22
N PRO A 59 6.89 -1.03 22.21
CA PRO A 59 6.42 -1.19 23.58
C PRO A 59 5.79 0.11 24.09
N PRO A 60 4.93 0.04 25.13
CA PRO A 60 4.39 1.23 25.77
C PRO A 60 5.53 2.14 26.26
N VAL A 61 5.38 3.44 26.03
CA VAL A 61 6.34 4.47 26.44
C VAL A 61 5.91 5.07 27.78
N CYS A 62 6.87 5.55 28.57
CA CYS A 62 6.60 6.28 29.79
C CYS A 62 5.70 7.50 29.53
N LEU A 63 4.85 7.85 30.51
CA LEU A 63 3.94 9.00 30.46
C LEU A 63 4.69 10.32 30.72
N ILE A 64 5.61 10.68 29.82
CA ILE A 64 6.37 11.93 29.87
C ILE A 64 6.01 12.82 28.67
N TYR A 65 6.00 14.13 28.89
CA TYR A 65 5.90 15.11 27.81
C TYR A 65 7.31 15.56 27.41
N CYS A 66 7.62 15.45 26.12
CA CYS A 66 8.86 15.91 25.52
C CYS A 66 8.54 16.95 24.44
N GLU A 67 9.02 18.19 24.60
CA GLU A 67 8.77 19.29 23.66
C GLU A 67 9.29 18.99 22.25
N HIS A 68 10.46 18.34 22.15
CA HIS A 68 11.09 17.93 20.90
C HIS A 68 10.92 16.43 20.57
N GLY A 69 9.96 15.77 21.24
CA GLY A 69 9.68 14.35 21.08
C GLY A 69 10.66 13.41 21.79
N ASN A 70 10.40 12.11 21.69
CA ASN A 70 11.22 11.06 22.30
C ASN A 70 12.39 10.65 21.41
N VAL A 71 13.50 10.24 22.02
CA VAL A 71 14.62 9.56 21.37
C VAL A 71 14.14 8.19 20.89
N LEU A 72 14.52 7.79 19.68
CA LEU A 72 14.16 6.50 19.09
C LEU A 72 15.27 5.46 19.30
N ASP A 73 14.90 4.19 19.49
CA ASP A 73 15.85 3.07 19.52
C ASP A 73 16.32 2.66 18.10
N SER A 74 17.13 1.61 17.99
CA SER A 74 17.62 1.10 16.70
C SER A 74 16.53 0.56 15.78
N ASN A 75 15.39 0.16 16.35
CA ASN A 75 14.21 -0.25 15.60
C ASN A 75 13.35 0.96 15.24
N GLY A 76 13.66 2.13 15.79
CA GLY A 76 13.02 3.43 15.66
C GLY A 76 11.78 3.59 16.56
N CYS A 77 11.69 2.83 17.65
CA CYS A 77 10.62 2.94 18.63
C CYS A 77 10.92 4.02 19.68
N PRO A 78 9.91 4.79 20.12
CA PRO A 78 10.09 5.82 21.14
C PRO A 78 10.57 5.22 22.47
N THR A 79 11.62 5.81 23.02
CA THR A 79 12.17 5.48 24.34
C THR A 79 11.67 6.46 25.39
N CYS A 80 11.90 6.18 26.68
CA CYS A 80 11.57 7.09 27.79
C CYS A 80 12.59 8.24 27.97
N ARG A 81 13.13 8.78 26.87
CA ARG A 81 14.12 9.87 26.89
C ARG A 81 13.69 10.94 25.90
N CYS A 82 13.74 12.21 26.31
CA CYS A 82 13.46 13.33 25.41
C CYS A 82 14.68 13.67 24.54
N ASN A 83 14.42 14.13 23.33
CA ASN A 83 15.43 14.84 22.55
C ASN A 83 15.82 16.14 23.28
N PRO A 84 17.11 16.54 23.24
CA PRO A 84 17.58 17.78 23.85
C PRO A 84 16.98 19.02 23.19
#